data_AF-A0A6G3MN90-F1
#
_entry.id   AF-A0A6G3MN90-F1
#
_cell.length_a   1.000
_cell.length_b   1.000
_cell.length_c   1.000
_cell.angle_alpha   90.00
_cell.angle_beta   90.00
_cell.angle_gamma   90.00
#
_symmetry.space_group_name_H-M   'P 1'
#
loop_
_entity.id
_entity.type
_entity.pdbx_description
1 polymer ?
#
loop_
_entity_poly.entity_id
_entity_poly.type
_entity_poly.pdbx_seq_one_letter_code
_entity_poly.pdbx_strand_id
1 'polypeptide(L)'
;IKPMANSENTHNNIICSDAYCFNCGNQSFISMQVINVPSFGNVFVSSSHCQHCGHFDTDIKELIDPKEFGIHCELKVRNKEDLNRTLVLQTSCSIAILEIELEEMPFQYPGCVITI
;
A
#
# COMPACT_ATOMS: atom_id res chain seq x y z
N ILE A 1 6.96 -13.78 -27.01
CA ILE A 1 6.00 -12.80 -26.44
C ILE A 1 6.79 -11.51 -26.29
N LYS A 2 6.55 -10.53 -27.16
CA LYS A 2 7.24 -9.23 -27.14
C LYS A 2 6.60 -8.37 -26.05
N PRO A 3 7.34 -7.80 -25.08
CA PRO A 3 6.80 -6.76 -24.24
C PRO A 3 6.75 -5.46 -25.05
N MET A 4 5.60 -4.81 -25.08
CA MET A 4 5.41 -3.54 -25.77
C MET A 4 4.52 -2.64 -24.92
N ALA A 5 5.16 -1.73 -24.19
CA ALA A 5 4.72 -0.36 -23.92
C ALA A 5 5.87 0.35 -23.21
N ASN A 6 6.64 1.11 -23.98
CA ASN A 6 7.70 2.00 -23.50
C ASN A 6 7.08 3.38 -23.23
N SER A 7 7.10 3.82 -21.98
CA SER A 7 7.15 5.25 -21.63
C SER A 7 8.02 5.40 -20.39
N GLU A 8 9.33 5.41 -20.60
CA GLU A 8 10.32 5.75 -19.57
C GLU A 8 10.23 7.25 -19.29
N ASN A 9 9.40 7.64 -18.32
CA ASN A 9 9.48 8.96 -17.70
C ASN A 9 10.49 8.88 -16.55
N THR A 10 11.76 9.09 -16.90
CA THR A 10 12.92 9.15 -15.99
C THR A 10 12.92 10.44 -15.17
N HIS A 11 12.01 10.53 -14.21
CA HIS A 11 12.16 11.47 -13.10
C HIS A 11 11.72 10.94 -11.73
N ASN A 12 11.10 9.76 -11.67
CA ASN A 12 10.85 8.95 -10.48
C ASN A 12 10.76 7.49 -10.95
N ASN A 13 11.31 6.51 -10.23
CA ASN A 13 11.33 5.08 -10.61
C ASN A 13 9.92 4.42 -10.55
N ILE A 14 8.96 4.96 -11.31
CA ILE A 14 7.58 4.50 -11.39
C ILE A 14 7.41 3.71 -12.69
N ILE A 15 6.94 2.47 -12.57
CA ILE A 15 6.65 1.57 -13.68
C ILE A 15 5.13 1.57 -13.88
N CYS A 16 4.67 1.90 -15.08
CA CYS A 16 3.25 1.84 -15.43
C CYS A 16 3.00 0.65 -16.37
N SER A 17 1.87 -0.05 -16.19
CA SER A 17 1.45 -1.15 -17.07
C SER A 17 -0.03 -1.03 -17.41
N ASP A 18 -0.38 -1.45 -18.63
CA ASP A 18 -1.76 -1.73 -19.01
C ASP A 18 -2.33 -2.87 -18.15
N ALA A 19 -3.58 -2.70 -17.73
CA ALA A 19 -4.33 -3.68 -16.94
C ALA A 19 -5.84 -3.57 -17.25
N TYR A 20 -6.64 -4.41 -16.60
CA TYR A 20 -8.11 -4.32 -16.62
C TYR A 20 -8.62 -4.02 -15.23
N CYS A 21 -9.64 -3.15 -15.14
CA CYS A 21 -10.26 -2.82 -13.87
C CYS A 21 -11.01 -4.03 -13.30
N PHE A 22 -10.69 -4.45 -12.08
CA PHE A 22 -11.38 -5.55 -11.41
C PHE A 22 -12.87 -5.27 -11.16
N ASN A 23 -13.25 -3.98 -11.05
CA ASN A 23 -14.62 -3.58 -10.81
C ASN A 23 -15.49 -3.56 -12.09
N CYS A 24 -15.00 -2.97 -13.19
CA CYS A 24 -15.83 -2.76 -14.40
C CYS A 24 -15.35 -3.51 -15.65
N GLY A 25 -14.19 -4.17 -15.60
CA GLY A 25 -13.61 -4.92 -16.72
C GLY A 25 -13.04 -4.06 -17.86
N ASN A 26 -13.18 -2.73 -17.82
CA ASN A 26 -12.62 -1.83 -18.82
C ASN A 26 -11.09 -1.70 -18.69
N GLN A 27 -10.44 -1.26 -19.76
CA GLN A 27 -9.01 -0.97 -19.75
C GLN A 27 -8.68 0.05 -18.64
N SER A 28 -7.62 -0.22 -17.89
CA SER A 28 -7.14 0.60 -16.79
C SER A 28 -5.61 0.56 -16.79
N PHE A 29 -5.01 1.40 -15.93
CA PHE A 29 -3.57 1.40 -15.72
C PHE A 29 -3.26 1.08 -14.26
N ILE A 30 -2.12 0.41 -14.05
CA ILE A 30 -1.52 0.21 -12.74
C ILE A 30 -0.13 0.85 -12.73
N SER A 31 0.13 1.67 -11.71
CA SER A 31 1.44 2.25 -11.44
C SER A 31 2.10 1.53 -10.27
N MET A 32 3.39 1.27 -10.38
CA MET A 32 4.16 0.49 -9.43
C MET A 32 5.47 1.23 -9.10
N GLN A 33 5.83 1.30 -7.83
CA GLN A 33 7.07 1.92 -7.38
C GLN A 33 7.63 1.18 -6.18
N VAL A 34 8.95 1.02 -6.14
CA VAL A 34 9.66 0.61 -4.93
C VAL A 34 10.05 1.86 -4.15
N ILE A 35 9.63 1.96 -2.90
CA ILE A 35 10.01 3.03 -1.98
C ILE A 35 10.80 2.47 -0.80
N ASN A 36 11.77 3.24 -0.31
CA ASN A 36 12.45 2.91 0.93
C ASN A 36 11.75 3.62 2.09
N VAL A 37 11.21 2.84 3.03
CA VAL A 37 10.62 3.37 4.26
C VAL A 37 11.69 3.29 5.36
N PRO A 38 12.07 4.41 5.99
CA PRO A 38 13.08 4.43 7.05
C PRO A 38 12.78 3.41 8.14
N SER A 39 13.79 2.66 8.56
CA SER A 39 13.71 1.62 9.61
C SER A 39 12.80 0.41 9.31
N PHE A 40 12.04 0.43 8.22
CA PHE A 40 11.18 -0.69 7.79
C PHE A 40 11.81 -1.45 6.61
N GLY A 41 12.39 -0.74 5.65
CA GLY A 41 13.02 -1.32 4.47
C GLY A 41 12.30 -0.95 3.18
N ASN A 42 12.58 -1.71 2.11
CA ASN A 42 11.99 -1.46 0.80
C ASN A 42 10.60 -2.09 0.69
N VAL A 43 9.62 -1.30 0.27
CA VAL A 43 8.26 -1.77 -0.02
C VAL A 43 7.89 -1.47 -1.46
N PHE A 44 7.10 -2.36 -2.03
CA PHE A 44 6.53 -2.28 -3.34
C PHE A 44 5.12 -1.71 -3.19
N VAL A 45 4.89 -0.53 -3.75
CA VAL A 45 3.59 0.11 -3.76
C VAL A 45 3.03 -0.01 -5.17
N SER A 46 1.83 -0.58 -5.28
CA SER A 46 1.06 -0.59 -6.52
C SER A 46 -0.22 0.19 -6.34
N SER A 47 -0.58 1.01 -7.31
CA SER A 47 -1.82 1.79 -7.29
C SER A 47 -2.52 1.71 -8.64
N SER A 48 -3.83 1.54 -8.61
CA SER A 48 -4.67 1.50 -9.79
C SER A 48 -5.77 2.56 -9.66
N HIS A 49 -6.05 3.25 -10.76
CA HIS A 49 -7.13 4.24 -10.82
C HIS A 49 -7.86 4.10 -12.15
N CYS A 50 -9.11 3.64 -12.09
CA CYS A 50 -9.94 3.42 -13.27
C CYS A 50 -10.67 4.70 -13.65
N GLN A 51 -10.32 5.28 -14.80
CA GLN A 51 -10.97 6.47 -15.33
C GLN A 51 -12.44 6.24 -15.77
N HIS A 52 -12.86 4.99 -15.93
CA HIS A 52 -14.21 4.66 -16.39
C HIS A 52 -15.24 4.59 -15.25
N CYS A 53 -14.88 3.99 -14.11
CA CYS A 53 -15.80 3.79 -12.99
C CYS A 53 -15.34 4.44 -11.67
N GLY A 54 -14.17 5.09 -11.66
CA GLY A 54 -13.62 5.73 -10.46
C GLY A 54 -13.06 4.78 -9.40
N HIS A 55 -12.98 3.48 -9.69
CA HIS A 55 -12.38 2.53 -8.75
C HIS A 55 -10.90 2.87 -8.55
N PHE A 56 -10.50 2.94 -7.28
CA PHE A 56 -9.15 3.22 -6.83
C PHE A 56 -8.74 2.14 -5.84
N ASP A 57 -7.52 1.64 -6.01
CA ASP A 57 -6.94 0.67 -5.07
C ASP A 57 -5.43 0.87 -4.97
N THR A 58 -4.92 0.70 -3.77
CA THR A 58 -3.49 0.75 -3.45
C THR A 58 -3.15 -0.47 -2.61
N ASP A 59 -2.11 -1.18 -3.03
CA ASP A 59 -1.58 -2.33 -2.32
C ASP A 59 -0.11 -2.12 -2.01
N ILE A 60 0.30 -2.55 -0.81
CA ILE A 60 1.66 -2.42 -0.30
C ILE A 60 2.17 -3.81 0.05
N LYS A 61 3.31 -4.18 -0.55
CA LYS A 61 3.98 -5.46 -0.28
C LYS A 61 5.43 -5.26 0.12
N GLU A 62 5.91 -6.08 1.04
CA GLU A 62 7.34 -6.15 1.33
C GLU A 62 8.06 -6.85 0.16
N LEU A 63 9.28 -6.42 -0.17
CA LEU A 63 10.14 -7.11 -1.16
C LEU A 63 10.96 -8.23 -0.49
N ILE A 64 10.33 -9.01 0.37
CA ILE A 64 10.94 -10.18 1.02
C ILE A 64 10.00 -11.36 0.91
N ASP A 65 10.52 -12.56 1.19
CA ASP A 65 9.70 -13.75 1.21
C ASP A 65 8.55 -13.60 2.22
N PRO A 66 7.33 -14.06 1.88
CA PRO A 66 6.21 -14.06 2.80
C PRO A 66 6.61 -14.72 4.12
N LYS A 67 6.32 -14.03 5.23
CA LYS A 67 6.57 -14.57 6.57
C LYS A 67 5.61 -15.74 6.81
N GLU A 68 6.08 -16.78 7.49
CA GLU A 68 5.26 -17.95 7.85
C GLU A 68 4.10 -17.57 8.78
N PHE A 69 4.29 -16.52 9.59
CA PHE A 69 3.31 -16.03 10.54
C PHE A 69 3.03 -14.54 10.33
N GLY A 70 1.82 -14.11 10.72
CA GLY A 70 1.47 -12.70 10.83
C GLY A 70 2.27 -12.00 11.92
N ILE A 71 2.32 -10.66 11.83
CA ILE A 71 3.00 -9.82 12.81
C ILE A 71 1.94 -9.10 13.64
N HIS A 72 2.12 -9.12 14.96
CA HIS A 72 1.35 -8.28 15.88
C HIS A 72 2.26 -7.21 16.48
N CYS A 73 1.88 -5.94 16.32
CA CYS A 73 2.60 -4.79 16.84
C CYS A 73 1.71 -4.03 17.82
N GLU A 74 2.17 -3.85 19.05
CA GLU A 74 1.47 -3.08 20.09
C GLU A 74 2.32 -1.88 20.50
N LEU A 75 1.71 -0.69 20.55
CA LEU A 75 2.36 0.54 21.00
C LEU A 75 1.51 1.22 22.07
N LYS A 76 2.10 1.39 23.25
CA LYS A 76 1.56 2.30 24.27
C LYS A 76 2.11 3.70 24.06
N VAL A 77 1.27 4.61 23.57
CA VAL A 77 1.62 6.03 23.38
C VAL A 77 1.85 6.70 24.74
N ARG A 78 3.05 7.24 24.98
CA ARG A 78 3.42 7.88 26.25
C ARG A 78 3.73 9.37 26.11
N ASN A 79 4.25 9.77 24.97
CA ASN A 79 4.63 11.15 24.69
C ASN A 79 4.22 11.54 23.26
N LYS A 80 4.38 12.83 22.92
CA LYS A 80 4.04 13.32 21.57
C LYS A 80 4.96 12.78 20.48
N GLU A 81 6.19 12.36 20.82
CA GLU A 81 7.12 11.81 19.84
C GLU A 81 6.67 10.44 19.33
N ASP A 82 5.96 9.66 20.16
CA ASP A 82 5.35 8.41 19.75
C ASP A 82 4.34 8.62 18.60
N LEU A 83 3.65 9.77 18.57
CA LEU A 83 2.72 10.09 17.49
C LEU A 83 3.44 10.28 16.15
N ASN A 84 4.73 10.62 16.13
CA ASN A 84 5.49 10.81 14.89
C ASN A 84 5.97 9.51 14.25
N ARG A 85 5.61 8.33 14.79
CA ARG A 85 6.01 7.04 14.23
C ARG A 85 5.30 6.78 12.91
N THR A 86 6.05 6.29 11.93
CA THR A 86 5.52 5.86 10.65
C THR A 86 4.91 4.47 10.76
N LEU A 87 3.69 4.31 10.27
CA LEU A 87 3.00 3.04 10.11
C LEU A 87 2.95 2.68 8.62
N VAL A 88 3.33 1.45 8.31
CA VAL A 88 3.13 0.85 6.98
C VAL A 88 1.98 -0.15 7.11
N LEU A 89 0.86 0.18 6.50
CA LEU A 89 -0.37 -0.60 6.61
C LEU A 89 -0.66 -1.28 5.28
N GLN A 90 -0.71 -2.61 5.31
CA GLN A 90 -1.18 -3.40 4.19
C GLN A 90 -2.70 -3.50 4.23
N THR A 91 -3.34 -3.76 3.09
CA THR A 91 -4.80 -3.92 3.00
C THR A 91 -5.33 -5.04 3.91
N SER A 92 -4.52 -6.05 4.22
CA SER A 92 -4.89 -7.16 5.12
C SER A 92 -4.65 -6.88 6.61
N CYS A 93 -4.17 -5.70 6.98
CA CYS A 93 -3.89 -5.32 8.37
C CYS A 93 -5.17 -4.87 9.08
N SER A 94 -5.28 -5.18 10.37
CA SER A 94 -6.27 -4.60 11.28
C SER A 94 -5.58 -3.70 12.31
N ILE A 95 -6.28 -2.66 12.75
CA ILE A 95 -5.79 -1.70 13.74
C ILE A 95 -6.85 -1.55 14.81
N ALA A 96 -6.43 -1.51 16.08
CA ALA A 96 -7.33 -1.24 17.18
C ALA A 96 -6.72 -0.22 18.15
N ILE A 97 -7.54 0.70 18.64
CA ILE A 97 -7.23 1.61 19.75
C ILE A 97 -8.23 1.30 20.86
N LEU A 98 -7.77 0.50 21.83
CA LEU A 98 -8.63 -0.10 22.85
C LEU A 98 -9.28 0.94 23.76
N GLU A 99 -8.57 2.02 24.07
CA GLU A 99 -9.04 3.08 24.98
C GLU A 99 -10.27 3.85 24.46
N ILE A 100 -10.50 3.83 23.15
CA ILE A 100 -11.63 4.50 22.50
C ILE A 100 -12.54 3.53 21.74
N GLU A 101 -12.35 2.21 21.91
CA GLU A 101 -13.12 1.17 21.23
C GLU A 101 -13.14 1.32 19.70
N LEU A 102 -12.02 1.78 19.12
CA LEU A 102 -11.86 1.92 17.68
C LEU A 102 -11.20 0.66 17.13
N GLU A 103 -11.83 0.02 16.15
CA GLU A 103 -11.28 -1.11 15.41
C GLU A 103 -11.53 -0.90 13.91
N GLU A 104 -10.46 -1.03 13.12
CA GLU A 104 -10.52 -1.05 11.67
C GLU A 104 -10.33 -2.48 11.16
N MET A 105 -11.28 -2.93 10.35
CA MET A 105 -11.32 -4.28 9.81
C MET A 105 -10.38 -4.42 8.60
N PRO A 106 -9.80 -5.60 8.36
CA PRO A 106 -8.97 -5.83 7.19
C PRO A 106 -9.82 -5.71 5.91
N PHE A 107 -9.18 -5.29 4.82
CA PHE A 107 -9.76 -5.09 3.49
C PHE A 107 -10.79 -3.95 3.39
N GLN A 108 -10.94 -3.12 4.42
CA GLN A 108 -11.83 -1.97 4.40
C GLN A 108 -11.20 -0.75 3.69
N TYR A 109 -9.88 -0.59 3.78
CA TYR A 109 -9.14 0.51 3.16
C TYR A 109 -7.92 0.02 2.37
N PRO A 110 -7.49 0.77 1.34
CA PRO A 110 -6.25 0.51 0.64
C PRO A 110 -5.03 0.59 1.56
N GLY A 111 -3.96 -0.10 1.16
CA GLY A 111 -2.66 0.01 1.83
C GLY A 111 -2.15 1.45 1.81
N CYS A 112 -1.57 1.88 2.93
CA CYS A 112 -1.08 3.25 3.09
C CYS A 112 0.16 3.32 3.99
N VAL A 113 0.90 4.43 3.85
CA VAL A 113 1.98 4.81 4.78
C VAL A 113 1.51 6.06 5.49
N ILE A 114 1.30 5.97 6.80
CA ILE A 114 0.76 7.05 7.62
C ILE A 114 1.64 7.29 8.84
N THR A 115 1.24 8.29 9.62
CA THR A 115 1.77 8.58 10.94
C THR A 115 0.65 8.37 11.95
N ILE A 116 0.98 8.06 13.21
CA ILE A 116 -0.01 7.79 14.28
C ILE A 116 -0.87 9.03 14.56
#